data_AF-A0A377XFP6-F1
#
_entry.id   AF-A0A377XFP6-F1
#
_cell.length_a   1.000
_cell.length_b   1.000
_cell.length_c   1.000
_cell.angle_alpha   90.00
_cell.angle_beta   90.00
_cell.angle_gamma   90.00
#
_symmetry.space_group_name_H-M   'P 1'
#
loop_
_entity.id
_entity.type
_entity.pdbx_description
1 polymer ?
#
loop_
_entity_poly.entity_id
_entity_poly.type
_entity_poly.pdbx_seq_one_letter_code
_entity_poly.pdbx_strand_id
1 'polypeptide(L)'
;MAAWDYAMVYFLAVWKAAVLGVLLGSLIQVLIPRDWLLRTLGQSRFQGTLLGAIFSLPGMMCTCCAAPVAAGMRKQQVSMGGALAFWMGNPLLNPATLVFMGFVLGWQFALVRLVAGLATVLTVATLVQKWVKEAATQP
;
A
#
# COMPACT_ATOMS: atom_id res chain seq x y z
N MET A 1 27.31 -5.02 -23.20
CA MET A 1 27.83 -5.84 -22.07
C MET A 1 27.54 -5.20 -20.73
N ALA A 2 27.82 -3.90 -20.50
CA ALA A 2 27.50 -3.22 -19.24
C ALA A 2 26.03 -3.32 -18.79
N ALA A 3 25.06 -3.20 -19.71
CA ALA A 3 23.63 -3.32 -19.37
C ALA A 3 23.25 -4.71 -18.81
N TRP A 4 23.96 -5.76 -19.20
CA TRP A 4 23.71 -7.13 -18.74
C TRP A 4 24.22 -7.33 -17.32
N ASP A 5 25.40 -6.80 -17.00
CA ASP A 5 25.95 -6.80 -15.64
C ASP A 5 25.10 -5.96 -14.68
N TYR A 6 24.65 -4.77 -15.10
CA TYR A 6 23.72 -3.98 -14.29
C TYR A 6 22.42 -4.73 -14.03
N ALA A 7 21.81 -5.33 -15.05
CA ALA A 7 20.60 -6.14 -14.87
C ALA A 7 20.82 -7.30 -13.89
N MET A 8 21.96 -7.99 -13.98
CA MET A 8 22.27 -9.14 -13.11
C MET A 8 22.49 -8.72 -11.65
N VAL A 9 23.19 -7.61 -11.41
CA VAL A 9 23.43 -7.06 -10.07
C VAL A 9 22.14 -6.57 -9.44
N TYR A 10 21.32 -5.83 -10.18
CA TYR A 10 20.00 -5.39 -9.71
C TYR A 10 19.09 -6.59 -9.41
N PHE A 11 19.08 -7.60 -10.28
CA PHE A 11 18.27 -8.80 -10.07
C PHE A 11 18.67 -9.57 -8.81
N LEU A 12 19.98 -9.75 -8.57
CA LEU A 12 20.49 -10.42 -7.36
C LEU A 12 20.20 -9.64 -6.07
N ALA A 13 20.21 -8.31 -6.11
CA ALA A 13 19.86 -7.46 -4.98
C ALA A 13 18.34 -7.48 -4.70
N VAL A 14 17.52 -7.36 -5.75
CA VAL A 14 16.06 -7.29 -5.66
C VAL A 14 15.45 -8.64 -5.29
N TRP A 15 15.95 -9.75 -5.82
CA TRP A 15 15.44 -11.10 -5.52
C TRP A 15 15.50 -11.42 -4.03
N LYS A 16 16.66 -11.15 -3.37
CA LYS A 16 16.82 -11.41 -1.94
C LYS A 16 15.83 -10.58 -1.10
N ALA A 17 15.69 -9.29 -1.43
CA ALA A 17 14.75 -8.40 -0.76
C ALA A 17 13.28 -8.78 -1.02
N ALA A 18 12.96 -9.25 -2.24
CA ALA A 18 11.63 -9.70 -2.60
C ALA A 18 11.24 -10.97 -1.85
N VAL A 19 12.12 -11.97 -1.76
CA VAL A 19 11.88 -13.20 -0.99
C VAL A 19 11.69 -12.89 0.50
N LEU A 20 12.53 -12.02 1.07
CA LEU A 20 12.40 -11.57 2.46
C LEU A 20 11.09 -10.83 2.69
N GLY A 21 10.70 -9.94 1.77
CA GLY A 21 9.46 -9.18 1.81
C GLY A 21 8.21 -10.05 1.69
N VAL A 22 8.23 -11.08 0.86
CA VAL A 22 7.14 -12.08 0.75
C VAL A 22 7.05 -12.91 2.02
N LEU A 23 8.19 -13.35 2.58
CA LEU A 23 8.22 -14.09 3.85
C LEU A 23 7.70 -13.25 5.02
N LEU A 24 8.17 -12.01 5.17
CA LEU A 24 7.69 -11.07 6.18
C LEU A 24 6.21 -10.74 5.98
N GLY A 25 5.78 -10.47 4.73
CA GLY A 25 4.38 -10.21 4.41
C GLY A 25 3.46 -11.38 4.73
N SER A 26 3.93 -12.61 4.49
CA SER A 26 3.24 -13.85 4.87
C SER A 26 3.18 -14.01 6.39
N LEU A 27 4.29 -13.75 7.09
CA LEU A 27 4.35 -13.85 8.55
C LEU A 27 3.47 -12.81 9.24
N ILE A 28 3.43 -11.59 8.71
CA ILE A 28 2.53 -10.51 9.15
C ILE A 28 1.07 -10.88 8.91
N GLN A 29 0.75 -11.59 7.82
CA GLN A 29 -0.60 -12.14 7.60
C GLN A 29 -1.02 -13.17 8.65
N VAL A 30 -0.06 -13.90 9.22
CA VAL A 30 -0.31 -14.86 10.32
C VAL A 30 -0.37 -14.16 11.66
N LEU A 31 0.44 -13.11 11.85
CA LEU A 31 0.54 -12.38 13.11
C LEU A 31 -0.59 -11.34 13.30
N ILE A 32 -1.16 -10.79 12.23
CA ILE A 32 -2.31 -9.88 12.28
C ILE A 32 -3.62 -10.71 12.20
N PRO A 33 -4.37 -10.87 13.30
CA PRO A 33 -5.61 -11.65 13.31
C PRO A 33 -6.69 -11.02 12.43
N ARG A 34 -7.39 -11.87 11.67
CA ARG A 34 -8.44 -11.49 10.71
C ARG A 34 -9.54 -10.64 11.34
N ASP A 35 -9.91 -10.96 12.58
CA ASP A 35 -10.96 -10.24 13.32
C ASP A 35 -10.60 -8.80 13.64
N TRP A 36 -9.32 -8.51 13.87
CA TRP A 36 -8.84 -7.15 14.12
C TRP A 36 -8.84 -6.34 12.83
N LEU A 37 -8.46 -6.96 11.72
CA LEU A 37 -8.46 -6.32 10.40
C LEU A 37 -9.88 -6.07 9.87
N LEU A 38 -10.82 -6.98 10.11
CA LEU A 38 -12.24 -6.80 9.79
C LEU A 38 -12.92 -5.76 10.70
N ARG A 39 -12.59 -5.72 12.00
CA ARG A 39 -13.10 -4.67 12.90
C ARG A 39 -12.58 -3.28 12.56
N THR A 40 -11.34 -3.17 12.07
CA THR A 40 -10.70 -1.87 11.77
C THR A 40 -10.92 -1.40 10.33
N LEU A 41 -10.77 -2.27 9.32
CA LEU A 41 -10.92 -1.94 7.90
C LEU A 41 -12.27 -2.35 7.28
N GLY A 42 -13.10 -3.10 8.01
CA GLY A 42 -14.46 -3.46 7.62
C GLY A 42 -15.53 -2.43 8.01
N GLN A 43 -15.19 -1.40 8.78
CA GLN A 43 -16.09 -0.27 9.05
C GLN A 43 -16.15 0.74 7.89
N SER A 44 -17.20 1.57 7.89
CA SER A 44 -17.76 2.40 6.81
C SER A 44 -16.85 2.79 5.63
N ARG A 45 -17.44 2.93 4.44
CA ARG A 45 -16.77 3.24 3.15
C ARG A 45 -15.59 4.21 3.24
N PHE A 46 -15.72 5.29 4.00
CA PHE A 46 -14.68 6.31 4.13
C PHE A 46 -13.64 5.96 5.21
N GLN A 47 -14.08 5.35 6.31
CA GLN A 47 -13.19 4.91 7.39
C GLN A 47 -12.27 3.78 6.94
N GLY A 48 -12.76 2.78 6.20
CA GLY A 48 -11.89 1.69 5.69
C GLY A 48 -10.73 2.19 4.81
N THR A 49 -10.99 3.21 3.97
CA THR A 49 -9.96 3.86 3.15
C THR A 49 -9.00 4.71 3.98
N LEU A 50 -9.51 5.47 4.95
CA LEU A 50 -8.67 6.30 5.82
C LEU A 50 -7.78 5.44 6.73
N LEU A 51 -8.34 4.38 7.34
CA LEU A 51 -7.57 3.42 8.12
C LEU A 51 -6.54 2.70 7.25
N GLY A 52 -6.88 2.27 6.03
CA GLY A 52 -5.92 1.68 5.10
C GLY A 52 -4.72 2.60 4.80
N ALA A 53 -4.97 3.89 4.59
CA ALA A 53 -3.91 4.89 4.43
C ALA A 53 -3.08 5.08 5.71
N ILE A 54 -3.72 5.12 6.89
CA ILE A 54 -3.02 5.25 8.18
C ILE A 54 -2.14 4.02 8.45
N PHE A 55 -2.62 2.80 8.20
CA PHE A 55 -1.83 1.57 8.35
C PHE A 55 -0.68 1.48 7.36
N SER A 56 -0.75 2.19 6.22
CA SER A 56 0.35 2.25 5.27
C SER A 56 1.53 3.09 5.74
N LEU A 57 1.30 4.06 6.65
CA LEU A 57 2.34 4.92 7.22
C LEU A 57 3.40 4.16 8.03
N PRO A 58 3.05 3.30 9.02
CA PRO A 58 4.02 2.47 9.71
C PRO A 58 4.47 1.27 8.88
N GLY A 59 3.68 0.86 7.88
CA GLY A 59 4.02 -0.21 6.96
C GLY A 59 5.28 0.10 6.17
N MET A 60 5.41 1.29 5.57
CA MET A 60 6.56 1.68 4.72
C MET A 60 7.07 0.57 3.79
N MET A 61 6.17 -0.26 3.29
CA MET A 61 6.49 -1.38 2.43
C MET A 61 6.62 -0.89 1.00
N CYS A 62 7.59 -1.40 0.26
CA CYS A 62 7.64 -1.19 -1.19
C CYS A 62 6.46 -1.91 -1.87
N THR A 63 6.07 -1.46 -3.06
CA THR A 63 4.91 -1.98 -3.81
C THR A 63 4.98 -3.49 -4.04
N CYS A 64 6.19 -4.04 -4.20
CA CYS A 64 6.42 -5.49 -4.34
C CYS A 64 6.09 -6.28 -3.06
N CYS A 65 6.26 -5.70 -1.88
CA CYS A 65 5.93 -6.33 -0.59
C CYS A 65 4.47 -6.06 -0.20
N ALA A 66 3.95 -4.88 -0.53
CA ALA A 66 2.58 -4.51 -0.23
C ALA A 66 1.56 -5.30 -1.09
N ALA A 67 1.94 -5.75 -2.30
CA ALA A 67 1.06 -6.49 -3.21
C ALA A 67 0.54 -7.83 -2.65
N PRO A 68 1.40 -8.77 -2.17
CA PRO A 68 0.92 -10.03 -1.60
C PRO A 68 0.16 -9.81 -0.29
N VAL A 69 0.53 -8.79 0.49
CA VAL A 69 -0.19 -8.40 1.70
C VAL A 69 -1.61 -7.96 1.34
N ALA A 70 -1.76 -7.02 0.41
CA ALA A 70 -3.05 -6.54 -0.07
C ALA A 70 -3.90 -7.67 -0.69
N ALA A 71 -3.28 -8.58 -1.46
CA ALA A 71 -3.96 -9.74 -2.01
C ALA A 71 -4.51 -10.68 -0.92
N GLY A 72 -3.79 -10.88 0.19
CA GLY A 72 -4.31 -11.64 1.32
C GLY A 72 -5.38 -10.91 2.11
N MET A 73 -5.29 -9.57 2.26
CA MET A 73 -6.39 -8.76 2.84
C MET A 73 -7.68 -8.91 2.02
N ARG A 74 -7.57 -8.97 0.68
CA ARG A 74 -8.70 -9.22 -0.21
C ARG A 74 -9.32 -10.61 -0.02
N LYS A 75 -8.49 -11.65 0.19
CA LYS A 75 -8.98 -13.00 0.56
C LYS A 75 -9.68 -13.03 1.92
N GLN A 76 -9.40 -12.07 2.79
CA GLN A 76 -10.03 -11.92 4.12
C GLN A 76 -11.31 -11.06 4.10
N GLN A 77 -11.87 -10.76 2.92
CA GLN A 77 -13.08 -9.94 2.75
C GLN A 77 -12.96 -8.50 3.27
N VAL A 78 -11.75 -7.95 3.35
CA VAL A 78 -11.53 -6.53 3.64
C VAL A 78 -12.09 -5.65 2.51
N SER A 79 -12.61 -4.48 2.88
CA SER A 79 -13.16 -3.49 1.93
C SER A 79 -12.17 -3.19 0.80
N MET A 80 -12.68 -3.17 -0.44
CA MET A 80 -11.86 -2.92 -1.65
C MET A 80 -11.04 -1.64 -1.53
N GLY A 81 -11.68 -0.56 -1.08
CA GLY A 81 -11.02 0.72 -0.94
C GLY A 81 -10.02 0.77 0.21
N GLY A 82 -10.15 -0.04 1.26
CA GLY A 82 -9.16 -0.13 2.32
C GLY A 82 -7.89 -0.85 1.87
N ALA A 83 -8.02 -1.96 1.13
CA ALA A 83 -6.89 -2.69 0.57
C ALA A 83 -6.13 -1.87 -0.49
N LEU A 84 -6.85 -1.19 -1.38
CA LEU A 84 -6.23 -0.31 -2.38
C LEU A 84 -5.57 0.92 -1.75
N ALA A 85 -6.21 1.53 -0.74
CA ALA A 85 -5.62 2.66 -0.03
C ALA A 85 -4.37 2.27 0.75
N PHE A 86 -4.33 1.07 1.33
CA PHE A 86 -3.12 0.53 1.94
C PHE A 86 -2.01 0.30 0.91
N TRP A 87 -2.34 -0.31 -0.23
CA TRP A 87 -1.37 -0.64 -1.27
C TRP A 87 -0.77 0.61 -1.94
N MET A 88 -1.59 1.59 -2.29
CA MET A 88 -1.14 2.86 -2.87
C MET A 88 -0.57 3.81 -1.82
N GLY A 89 -1.09 3.80 -0.59
CA GLY A 89 -0.63 4.67 0.49
C GLY A 89 0.81 4.38 0.90
N ASN A 90 1.25 3.12 0.89
CA ASN A 90 2.60 2.72 1.28
C ASN A 90 3.72 3.46 0.51
N PRO A 91 3.70 3.55 -0.84
CA PRO A 91 4.67 4.34 -1.60
C PRO A 91 4.37 5.85 -1.66
N LEU A 92 3.10 6.26 -1.56
CA LEU A 92 2.71 7.67 -1.73
C LEU A 92 2.86 8.49 -0.44
N LEU A 93 2.57 7.90 0.71
CA LEU A 93 2.55 8.55 2.02
C LEU A 93 3.80 8.22 2.85
N ASN A 94 4.83 7.64 2.23
CA ASN A 94 6.03 7.22 2.94
C ASN A 94 6.75 8.42 3.60
N PRO A 95 6.82 8.48 4.95
CA PRO A 95 7.38 9.63 5.64
C PRO A 95 8.88 9.78 5.42
N ALA A 96 9.63 8.68 5.21
CA ALA A 96 11.05 8.78 4.86
C ALA A 96 11.22 9.52 3.53
N THR A 97 10.40 9.19 2.52
CA THR A 97 10.46 9.89 1.22
C THR A 97 10.06 11.36 1.33
N LEU A 98 9.09 11.69 2.18
CA LEU A 98 8.65 13.07 2.40
C LEU A 98 9.73 13.90 3.08
N VAL A 99 10.41 13.33 4.07
CA VAL A 99 11.54 13.97 4.75
C VAL A 99 12.69 14.18 3.77
N PHE A 100 13.10 13.15 3.01
CA PHE A 100 14.16 13.27 2.01
C PHE A 100 13.83 14.32 0.93
N MET A 101 12.60 14.32 0.43
CA MET A 101 12.16 15.28 -0.58
C MET A 101 12.09 16.71 -0.01
N GLY A 102 11.72 16.86 1.27
CA GLY A 102 11.75 18.13 1.99
C GLY A 102 13.17 18.69 2.12
N PHE A 103 14.16 17.84 2.38
CA PHE A 103 15.57 18.26 2.49
C PHE A 103 16.22 18.58 1.13
N VAL A 104 15.90 17.81 0.08
CA VAL A 104 16.58 17.94 -1.23
C VAL A 104 15.89 18.93 -2.17
N LEU A 105 14.56 18.85 -2.31
CA LEU A 105 13.77 19.70 -3.21
C LEU A 105 13.10 20.89 -2.50
N GLY A 106 13.02 20.84 -1.17
CA GLY A 106 12.31 21.82 -0.35
C GLY A 106 10.91 21.37 0.07
N TRP A 107 10.46 21.88 1.22
CA TRP A 107 9.23 21.45 1.89
C TRP A 107 7.95 21.62 1.05
N GLN A 108 7.95 22.60 0.14
CA GLN A 108 6.88 22.84 -0.82
C GLN A 108 6.57 21.63 -1.72
N PHE A 109 7.61 20.94 -2.22
CA PHE A 109 7.41 19.75 -3.06
C PHE A 109 6.99 18.53 -2.25
N ALA A 110 7.49 18.39 -1.02
CA ALA A 110 7.06 17.33 -0.10
C ALA A 110 5.55 17.48 0.23
N LEU A 111 5.09 18.70 0.52
CA LEU A 111 3.67 18.98 0.76
C LEU A 111 2.81 18.70 -0.47
N VAL A 112 3.23 19.14 -1.67
CA VAL A 112 2.51 18.83 -2.91
C VAL A 112 2.41 17.33 -3.12
N ARG A 113 3.49 16.57 -2.89
CA ARG A 113 3.47 15.10 -2.99
C ARG A 113 2.52 14.48 -1.98
N LEU A 114 2.50 14.93 -0.73
CA LEU A 114 1.61 14.40 0.30
C LEU A 114 0.15 14.71 -0.02
N VAL A 115 -0.16 15.95 -0.41
CA VAL A 115 -1.54 16.36 -0.75
C VAL A 115 -2.01 15.65 -2.02
N ALA A 116 -1.20 15.65 -3.08
CA ALA A 116 -1.53 14.94 -4.31
C ALA A 116 -1.65 13.43 -4.07
N GLY A 117 -0.74 12.85 -3.28
CA GLY A 117 -0.77 11.43 -2.95
C GLY A 117 -2.00 11.04 -2.15
N LEU A 118 -2.34 11.80 -1.11
CA LEU A 118 -3.56 11.59 -0.33
C LEU A 118 -4.81 11.79 -1.20
N ALA A 119 -4.84 12.84 -2.04
CA ALA A 119 -5.93 13.09 -2.96
C ALA A 119 -6.10 11.94 -3.96
N THR A 120 -5.03 11.42 -4.55
CA THR A 120 -5.05 10.26 -5.47
C THR A 120 -5.52 9.00 -4.75
N VAL A 121 -5.01 8.71 -3.55
CA VAL A 121 -5.43 7.54 -2.78
C VAL A 121 -6.93 7.63 -2.45
N LEU A 122 -7.40 8.78 -1.97
CA LEU A 122 -8.80 8.99 -1.62
C LEU A 122 -9.71 8.95 -2.86
N THR A 123 -9.33 9.63 -3.95
CA THR A 123 -10.11 9.59 -5.20
C THR A 123 -10.14 8.19 -5.78
N VAL A 124 -9.00 7.53 -5.99
CA VAL A 124 -8.96 6.18 -6.55
C VAL A 124 -9.68 5.18 -5.66
N ALA A 125 -9.47 5.21 -4.33
CA ALA A 125 -10.15 4.28 -3.43
C ALA A 125 -11.66 4.52 -3.39
N THR A 126 -12.13 5.76 -3.38
CA THR A 126 -13.58 6.07 -3.39
C THR A 126 -14.22 5.79 -4.74
N LEU A 127 -13.50 6.04 -5.84
CA LEU A 127 -13.95 5.73 -7.20
C LEU A 127 -14.04 4.21 -7.37
N VAL A 128 -13.00 3.45 -7.02
CA VAL A 128 -13.03 2.00 -7.09
C VAL A 128 -14.08 1.42 -6.13
N GLN A 129 -14.32 2.00 -4.96
CA GLN A 129 -15.45 1.59 -4.12
C GLN A 129 -16.81 1.82 -4.78
N LYS A 130 -16.97 2.92 -5.54
CA LYS A 130 -18.20 3.18 -6.30
C LYS A 130 -18.38 2.20 -7.46
N TRP A 131 -17.31 1.93 -8.21
CA TRP A 131 -17.35 1.03 -9.37
C TRP A 131 -17.46 -0.43 -8.95
N VAL A 132 -16.81 -0.83 -7.86
CA VAL A 132 -16.96 -2.17 -7.30
C VAL A 132 -18.32 -2.33 -6.60
N LYS A 133 -19.04 -1.25 -6.27
CA LYS A 133 -20.45 -1.35 -5.86
C LYS A 133 -21.33 -1.90 -6.99
N GLU A 134 -20.96 -1.73 -8.26
CA GLU A 134 -21.63 -2.41 -9.39
C GLU A 134 -21.14 -3.87 -9.56
N ALA A 135 -19.90 -4.18 -9.18
CA ALA A 135 -19.37 -5.55 -9.27
C ALA A 135 -19.68 -6.45 -8.05
N ALA A 136 -20.11 -5.89 -6.92
CA ALA A 136 -20.42 -6.61 -5.67
C ALA A 136 -21.92 -6.92 -5.48
N THR A 137 -22.71 -6.81 -6.54
CA THR A 137 -24.03 -7.47 -6.61
C THR A 137 -23.87 -8.74 -7.42
N GLN A 138 -23.21 -9.75 -6.86
CA GLN A 138 -23.45 -11.13 -7.23
C GLN A 138 -23.17 -12.03 -6.01
N PRO A 139 -24.08 -12.98 -5.76
CA PRO A 139 -24.46 -13.53 -4.45
C PRO A 139 -23.43 -14.47 -3.82
#